data_AF-A0A7L3TQP2-F1
#
_entry.id   AF-A0A7L3TQP2-F1
#
_cell.length_a   1.000
_cell.length_b   1.000
_cell.length_c   1.000
_cell.angle_alpha   90.00
_cell.angle_beta   90.00
_cell.angle_gamma   90.00
#
_symmetry.space_group_name_H-M   'P 1'
#
loop_
_entity.id
_entity.type
_entity.pdbx_description
1 polymer ?
#
loop_
_entity_poly.entity_id
_entity_poly.type
_entity_poly.pdbx_seq_one_letter_code
_entity_poly.pdbx_strand_id
1 'polypeptide(L)'
;AQHFIAATACQEADYGWMIRHYCLKQFQLSMEGIGQRLWCDWDETVGTYGELTNCTALIAERLDCYWPNQLVDEFFVAVHRQYFRNCSPSGRALHDPPNGVLCPFILLPVLVTLLMTALVVWRSKRSEGIV
;
A
#
# COMPACT_ATOMS: atom_id res chain seq x y z
N ALA A 1 24.19 -13.54 47.06
CA ALA A 1 24.62 -13.38 45.65
C ALA A 1 23.43 -12.80 44.88
N GLN A 2 23.51 -11.53 44.50
CA GLN A 2 22.49 -10.90 43.65
C GLN A 2 22.76 -11.33 42.22
N HIS A 3 21.93 -12.23 41.69
CA HIS A 3 21.93 -12.55 40.27
C HIS A 3 21.28 -11.37 39.55
N PHE A 4 22.10 -10.49 38.98
CA PHE A 4 21.63 -9.55 37.97
C PHE A 4 21.31 -10.37 36.72
N ILE A 5 20.02 -10.59 36.47
CA ILE A 5 19.56 -11.03 35.17
C ILE A 5 19.77 -9.84 34.24
N ALA A 6 20.91 -9.80 33.55
CA ALA A 6 21.08 -8.90 32.44
C ALA A 6 20.12 -9.39 31.34
N ALA A 7 18.97 -8.74 31.21
CA ALA A 7 18.22 -8.82 29.97
C ALA A 7 19.16 -8.24 28.90
N THR A 8 19.63 -9.08 27.97
CA THR A 8 20.32 -8.61 26.77
C THR A 8 19.31 -7.85 25.95
N ALA A 9 19.23 -6.54 26.18
CA ALA A 9 18.46 -5.65 25.34
C ALA A 9 19.03 -5.70 23.92
N CYS A 10 18.16 -5.61 22.92
CA CYS A 10 18.55 -5.43 21.52
C CYS A 10 19.67 -4.39 21.39
N GLN A 11 20.80 -4.78 20.79
CA GLN A 11 21.89 -3.85 20.51
C GLN A 11 21.51 -2.98 19.30
N GLU A 12 20.73 -1.92 19.54
CA GLU A 12 20.14 -1.08 18.48
C GLU A 12 21.19 -0.51 17.50
N ALA A 13 22.38 -0.18 17.98
CA ALA A 13 23.48 0.30 17.14
C ALA A 13 23.92 -0.75 16.10
N ASP A 14 24.03 -2.02 16.52
CA ASP A 14 24.40 -3.13 15.64
C ASP A 14 23.27 -3.43 14.66
N TYR A 15 22.02 -3.44 15.14
CA TYR A 15 20.84 -3.59 14.29
C TYR A 15 20.82 -2.50 13.19
N GLY A 16 20.96 -1.23 13.59
CA GLY A 16 20.98 -0.10 12.67
C GLY A 16 22.14 -0.13 11.67
N TRP A 17 23.31 -0.59 12.08
CA TRP A 17 24.45 -0.78 11.17
C TRP A 17 24.17 -1.90 10.17
N MET A 18 23.66 -3.04 10.62
CA MET A 18 23.40 -4.20 9.77
C MET A 18 22.32 -3.91 8.72
N ILE A 19 21.19 -3.28 9.09
CA ILE A 19 20.14 -2.94 8.11
C ILE A 19 20.63 -1.95 7.05
N ARG A 20 21.52 -1.01 7.40
CA ARG A 20 22.09 -0.06 6.43
C ARG A 20 23.12 -0.73 5.51
N HIS A 21 23.95 -1.61 6.05
CA HIS A 21 25.06 -2.19 5.29
C HIS A 21 24.61 -3.36 4.39
N TYR A 22 23.64 -4.15 4.85
CA TYR A 22 23.12 -5.31 4.11
C TYR A 22 21.83 -4.98 3.36
N CYS A 23 20.77 -4.60 4.08
CA CYS A 23 19.45 -4.44 3.47
C CYS A 23 19.38 -3.21 2.56
N LEU A 24 19.78 -2.03 3.05
CA LEU A 24 19.71 -0.79 2.27
C LEU A 24 20.64 -0.81 1.06
N LYS A 25 21.84 -1.38 1.20
CA LYS A 25 22.80 -1.49 0.08
C LYS A 25 22.24 -2.37 -1.05
N GLN A 26 21.60 -3.50 -0.71
CA GLN A 26 20.94 -4.33 -1.71
C GLN A 26 19.75 -3.61 -2.35
N PHE A 27 18.93 -2.93 -1.53
CA PHE A 27 17.80 -2.14 -2.01
C PHE A 27 18.24 -1.01 -2.96
N GLN A 28 19.36 -0.33 -2.65
CA GLN A 28 19.96 0.70 -3.52
C GLN A 28 20.29 0.16 -4.91
N LEU A 29 20.95 -1.01 -4.99
CA LEU A 29 21.30 -1.65 -6.26
C LEU A 29 20.05 -2.05 -7.06
N SER A 30 19.05 -2.63 -6.39
CA SER A 30 17.79 -2.99 -7.04
C SER A 30 17.03 -1.75 -7.56
N MET A 31 16.98 -0.67 -6.78
CA MET A 31 16.32 0.58 -7.18
C MET A 31 17.05 1.32 -8.30
N GLU A 32 18.39 1.21 -8.36
CA GLU A 32 19.19 1.68 -9.49
C GLU A 32 18.85 0.89 -10.76
N GLY A 33 18.72 -0.44 -10.65
CA GLY A 33 18.32 -1.31 -11.76
C GLY A 33 16.91 -1.04 -12.29
N ILE A 34 15.94 -0.77 -11.41
CA ILE A 34 14.58 -0.35 -11.78
C ILE A 34 14.60 1.03 -12.47
N GLY A 35 15.45 1.93 -11.99
CA GLY A 35 15.59 3.27 -12.53
C GLY A 35 14.54 4.26 -12.02
N GLN A 36 14.95 5.52 -11.88
CA GLN A 36 14.17 6.56 -11.19
C GLN A 36 12.77 6.81 -11.76
N ARG A 37 12.58 6.57 -13.06
CA ARG A 37 11.27 6.78 -13.72
C ARG A 37 10.19 5.84 -13.22
N LEU A 38 10.57 4.65 -12.74
CA LEU A 38 9.66 3.60 -12.30
C LEU A 38 9.55 3.53 -10.77
N TRP A 39 10.23 4.39 -10.02
CA TRP A 39 10.17 4.37 -8.55
C TRP A 39 8.76 4.59 -7.98
N CYS A 40 7.87 5.28 -8.71
CA CYS A 40 6.49 5.48 -8.27
C CYS A 40 5.52 4.42 -8.77
N ASP A 41 5.99 3.48 -9.60
CA ASP A 41 5.23 2.30 -9.99
C ASP A 41 5.36 1.24 -8.89
N TRP A 42 4.23 0.91 -8.28
CA TRP A 42 4.22 -0.05 -7.18
C TRP A 42 4.46 -1.47 -7.67
N ASP A 43 4.00 -1.82 -8.87
CA ASP A 43 4.17 -3.18 -9.40
C ASP A 43 5.65 -3.48 -9.68
N GLU A 44 6.44 -2.47 -10.05
CA GLU A 44 7.89 -2.57 -10.24
C GLU A 44 8.66 -2.60 -8.91
N THR A 45 8.17 -1.92 -7.87
CA THR A 45 8.93 -1.69 -6.63
C THR A 45 8.51 -2.58 -5.46
N VAL A 46 7.32 -3.19 -5.50
CA VAL A 46 6.75 -4.02 -4.42
C VAL A 46 7.65 -5.18 -4.04
N GLY A 47 8.25 -5.86 -5.02
CA GLY A 47 9.17 -6.98 -4.76
C GLY A 47 10.41 -6.53 -4.00
N THR A 48 11.09 -5.50 -4.51
CA THR A 48 12.31 -4.95 -3.90
C THR A 48 12.04 -4.35 -2.50
N TYR A 49 10.90 -3.69 -2.30
CA TYR A 49 10.49 -3.17 -1.00
C TYR A 49 10.14 -4.30 -0.01
N GLY A 50 9.52 -5.38 -0.50
CA GLY A 50 9.26 -6.60 0.27
C GLY A 50 10.56 -7.27 0.75
N GLU A 51 11.56 -7.39 -0.13
CA GLU A 51 12.89 -7.91 0.23
C GLU A 51 13.58 -7.04 1.28
N LEU A 52 13.49 -5.71 1.16
CA LEU A 52 14.02 -4.79 2.16
C LEU A 52 13.34 -5.00 3.52
N THR A 53 12.01 -5.10 3.53
CA THR A 53 11.19 -5.33 4.73
C THR A 53 11.56 -6.64 5.40
N ASN A 54 11.61 -7.73 4.63
CA ASN A 54 11.98 -9.06 5.12
C ASN A 54 13.41 -9.08 5.68
N CYS A 55 14.37 -8.48 4.97
CA CYS A 55 15.75 -8.37 5.44
C CYS A 55 15.85 -7.66 6.80
N THR A 56 15.14 -6.55 7.01
CA THR A 56 15.14 -5.88 8.33
C THR A 56 14.52 -6.74 9.43
N ALA A 57 13.44 -7.46 9.12
CA ALA A 57 12.79 -8.36 10.06
C ALA A 57 13.69 -9.55 10.46
N LEU A 58 14.38 -10.16 9.49
CA LEU A 58 15.32 -11.27 9.74
C LEU A 58 16.53 -10.85 10.59
N ILE A 59 17.06 -9.65 10.36
CA ILE A 59 18.16 -9.13 11.19
C ILE A 59 17.66 -8.83 12.61
N ALA A 60 16.46 -8.26 12.74
CA ALA A 60 15.86 -8.01 14.05
C ALA A 60 15.66 -9.33 14.81
N GLU A 61 15.11 -10.36 14.17
CA GLU A 61 14.95 -11.70 14.75
C GLU A 61 16.30 -12.29 15.19
N ARG A 62 17.35 -12.18 14.36
CA ARG A 62 18.70 -12.68 14.68
C ARG A 62 19.35 -11.99 15.87
N LEU A 63 19.03 -10.73 16.11
CA LEU A 63 19.57 -9.92 17.21
C LEU A 63 18.64 -9.88 18.43
N ASP A 64 17.59 -10.72 18.45
CA ASP A 64 16.55 -10.73 19.49
C ASP A 64 15.91 -9.34 19.70
N CYS A 65 15.78 -8.57 18.61
CA CYS A 65 15.13 -7.27 18.57
C CYS A 65 13.67 -7.42 18.17
N TYR A 66 12.78 -6.66 18.84
CA TYR A 66 11.38 -6.59 18.43
C TYR A 66 11.26 -5.86 17.07
N TRP A 67 10.41 -6.38 16.18
CA TRP A 67 10.10 -5.77 14.88
C TRP A 67 8.57 -5.62 14.75
N PRO A 68 8.06 -4.45 14.37
CA PRO A 68 8.77 -3.20 14.10
C PRO A 68 9.15 -2.43 15.38
N ASN A 69 10.14 -1.54 15.29
CA ASN A 69 10.60 -0.66 16.39
C ASN A 69 10.94 0.76 15.87
N GLN A 70 11.19 1.71 16.76
CA GLN A 70 11.45 3.12 16.38
C GLN A 70 12.61 3.27 15.38
N LEU A 71 13.67 2.47 15.52
CA LEU A 71 14.82 2.52 14.62
C LEU A 71 14.42 2.12 13.19
N VAL A 72 13.61 1.06 13.03
CA VAL A 72 13.16 0.63 11.70
C VAL A 72 12.17 1.64 11.09
N ASP A 73 11.36 2.31 11.91
CA ASP A 73 10.46 3.37 11.44
C ASP A 73 11.26 4.56 10.88
N GLU A 74 12.25 5.04 11.61
CA GLU A 74 13.15 6.12 11.14
C GLU A 74 13.89 5.73 9.86
N PHE A 75 14.34 4.47 9.79
CA PHE A 75 14.97 3.90 8.61
C PHE A 75 14.04 3.93 7.39
N PHE A 76 12.81 3.41 7.50
CA PHE A 76 11.86 3.39 6.38
C PHE A 76 11.39 4.79 5.99
N VAL A 77 11.23 5.70 6.94
CA VAL A 77 10.95 7.11 6.65
C VAL A 77 12.06 7.73 5.81
N ALA A 78 13.33 7.44 6.11
CA ALA A 78 14.46 7.91 5.29
C ALA A 78 14.44 7.32 3.88
N VAL A 79 14.14 6.02 3.74
CA VAL A 79 13.97 5.35 2.43
C VAL A 79 12.84 6.02 1.63
N HIS A 80 11.68 6.23 2.24
CA HIS A 80 10.54 6.91 1.60
C HIS A 80 10.87 8.33 1.17
N ARG A 81 11.58 9.10 2.00
CA ARG A 81 12.05 10.46 1.65
C ARG A 81 13.05 10.48 0.50
N GLN A 82 13.83 9.42 0.31
CA GLN A 82 14.84 9.35 -0.76
C GLN A 82 14.26 8.86 -2.08
N TYR A 83 13.49 7.78 -2.06
CA TYR A 83 13.03 7.09 -3.28
C TYR A 83 11.59 7.43 -3.67
N PHE A 84 10.73 7.67 -2.69
CA PHE A 84 9.28 7.74 -2.91
C PHE A 84 8.66 9.12 -2.62
N ARG A 85 9.49 10.15 -2.38
CA ARG A 85 9.05 11.49 -1.95
C ARG A 85 8.02 12.14 -2.87
N ASN A 86 8.13 11.90 -4.17
CA ASN A 86 7.27 12.51 -5.18
C ASN A 86 6.12 11.59 -5.63
N CYS A 87 5.99 10.41 -5.02
CA CYS A 87 4.97 9.45 -5.39
C CYS A 87 3.65 9.77 -4.70
N SER A 88 2.52 9.63 -5.42
CA SER A 88 1.19 9.79 -4.84
C SER A 88 1.02 8.80 -3.68
N PRO A 89 0.54 9.20 -2.49
CA PRO A 89 0.23 8.28 -1.40
C PRO A 89 -1.02 7.43 -1.69
N SER A 90 -1.93 7.95 -2.52
CA SER A 90 -3.18 7.34 -2.92
C SER A 90 -3.06 6.57 -4.24
N GLY A 91 -3.97 5.62 -4.48
CA GLY A 91 -4.09 4.87 -5.74
C GLY A 91 -3.47 3.47 -5.75
N ARG A 92 -2.79 3.05 -4.66
CA ARG A 92 -2.22 1.70 -4.52
C ARG A 92 -3.14 0.71 -3.81
N ALA A 93 -3.87 1.18 -2.81
CA ALA A 93 -4.82 0.35 -2.08
C ALA A 93 -6.11 0.22 -2.88
N LEU A 94 -6.67 -1.00 -2.93
CA LEU A 94 -7.99 -1.22 -3.49
C LEU A 94 -9.01 -0.42 -2.66
N HIS A 95 -9.67 0.55 -3.31
CA HIS A 95 -10.66 1.40 -2.68
C HIS A 95 -11.79 1.68 -3.66
N ASP A 96 -12.98 1.97 -3.14
CA ASP A 96 -14.09 2.39 -3.96
C ASP A 96 -13.75 3.69 -4.71
N PRO A 97 -14.24 3.86 -5.95
CA PRO A 97 -14.06 5.10 -6.67
C PRO A 97 -14.75 6.25 -5.91
N PRO A 98 -14.27 7.50 -6.09
CA PRO A 98 -14.88 8.65 -5.44
C PRO A 98 -16.37 8.77 -5.79
N ASN A 99 -17.19 9.23 -4.84
CA ASN A 99 -18.64 9.33 -5.00
C ASN A 99 -19.07 10.12 -6.26
N GLY A 100 -18.26 11.08 -6.71
CA GLY A 100 -18.51 11.82 -7.95
C GLY A 100 -18.51 10.94 -9.21
N VAL A 101 -17.82 9.79 -9.18
CA VAL A 101 -17.84 8.77 -10.24
C VAL A 101 -18.86 7.68 -9.88
N LEU A 102 -18.82 7.16 -8.66
CA LEU A 102 -19.66 6.04 -8.23
C LEU A 102 -21.17 6.36 -8.33
N CYS A 103 -21.61 7.53 -7.87
CA CYS A 103 -23.02 7.89 -7.82
C CYS A 103 -23.67 7.96 -9.21
N PRO A 104 -23.08 8.62 -10.23
CA PRO A 104 -23.60 8.55 -11.60
C PRO A 104 -23.75 7.12 -12.14
N PHE A 105 -22.76 6.26 -11.90
CA PHE A 105 -22.81 4.86 -12.34
C PHE A 105 -23.95 4.06 -11.70
N ILE A 106 -24.39 4.43 -10.50
CA ILE A 106 -25.53 3.80 -9.81
C ILE A 106 -26.85 4.45 -10.25
N LEU A 107 -26.94 5.78 -10.25
CA LEU A 107 -28.18 6.51 -10.48
C LEU A 107 -28.65 6.43 -11.94
N LEU A 108 -27.73 6.49 -12.90
CA LEU A 108 -28.05 6.42 -14.32
C LEU A 108 -28.82 5.14 -14.70
N PRO A 109 -28.34 3.91 -14.41
CA PRO A 109 -29.07 2.69 -14.75
C PRO A 109 -30.40 2.59 -13.98
N VAL A 110 -30.46 3.02 -12.72
CA VAL A 110 -31.72 3.04 -11.95
C VAL A 110 -32.75 3.93 -12.64
N LEU A 111 -32.38 5.16 -13.00
CA LEU A 111 -33.27 6.08 -13.72
C LEU A 111 -33.72 5.51 -15.07
N VAL A 112 -32.81 4.89 -15.83
CA VAL A 112 -33.15 4.24 -17.11
C VAL A 112 -34.17 3.12 -16.90
N THR A 113 -33.98 2.26 -15.89
CA THR A 113 -34.95 1.18 -15.60
C THR A 113 -36.32 1.73 -15.19
N LEU A 114 -36.38 2.79 -14.40
CA LEU A 114 -37.63 3.46 -14.02
C LEU A 114 -38.32 4.10 -15.22
N LEU A 115 -37.57 4.75 -16.11
CA LEU A 115 -38.11 5.34 -17.33
C LEU A 115 -38.65 4.26 -18.28
N MET A 116 -37.90 3.18 -18.50
CA MET A 116 -38.33 2.08 -19.37
C MET A 116 -39.58 1.38 -18.83
N THR A 117 -39.65 1.12 -17.53
CA THR A 117 -40.86 0.54 -16.91
C THR A 117 -42.06 1.47 -17.04
N ALA A 118 -41.90 2.78 -16.80
CA ALA A 118 -42.96 3.77 -17.01
C ALA A 118 -43.42 3.81 -18.48
N LEU A 119 -42.49 3.77 -19.44
CA LEU A 119 -42.79 3.74 -20.87
C LEU A 119 -43.57 2.47 -21.25
N VAL A 120 -43.18 1.31 -20.74
CA VAL A 120 -43.87 0.04 -20.98
C VAL A 120 -45.29 0.08 -20.41
N VAL A 121 -45.46 0.52 -19.16
CA VAL A 121 -46.78 0.64 -18.51
C VAL A 121 -47.68 1.61 -19.30
N TRP A 122 -47.13 2.76 -19.72
CA TRP A 122 -47.87 3.74 -20.51
C TRP A 122 -48.32 3.18 -21.86
N ARG A 123 -47.43 2.48 -22.58
CA ARG A 123 -47.75 1.84 -23.87
C ARG A 123 -48.79 0.74 -23.71
N SER A 124 -48.68 -0.09 -22.67
CA SER A 124 -49.63 -1.16 -22.38
C SER A 124 -51.04 -0.61 -22.14
N LYS A 125 -51.19 0.37 -21.23
CA LYS A 125 -52.48 0.99 -20.93
C LYS A 125 -53.11 1.68 -22.13
N ARG A 126 -52.30 2.34 -22.98
CA ARG A 126 -52.81 2.98 -24.20
C ARG A 126 -53.27 1.96 -25.23
N SER A 127 -52.62 0.80 -25.31
CA SER A 127 -53.04 -0.28 -26.21
C SER A 127 -54.34 -0.95 -25.74
N GLU A 128 -54.55 -1.10 -24.43
CA GLU A 128 -55.79 -1.67 -23.86
C GLU A 128 -56.99 -0.71 -23.96
N GLY A 129 -56.75 0.61 -23.90
CA GLY A 129 -57.80 1.63 -24.07
C GLY A 129 -58.20 1.92 -25.52
N ILE A 130 -57.60 1.22 -26.50
CA ILE A 130 -57.99 1.22 -27.91
C ILE A 130 -58.65 -0.14 -28.21
N VAL A 131 -59.81 -0.38 -27.61
CA VAL A 131 -60.82 -1.40 -28.00
C VAL A 131 -62.18 -0.80 -27.72
#